data_AF-A0A815R944-F1
#
_entry.id   AF-A0A815R944-F1
#
_cell.length_a   1.000
_cell.length_b   1.000
_cell.length_c   1.000
_cell.angle_alpha   90.00
_cell.angle_beta   90.00
_cell.angle_gamma   90.00
#
_symmetry.space_group_name_H-M   'P 1'
#
loop_
_entity.id
_entity.type
_entity.pdbx_description
1 polymer ?
#
loop_
_entity_poly.entity_id
_entity_poly.type
_entity_poly.pdbx_seq_one_letter_code
_entity_poly.pdbx_strand_id
1 'polypeptide(L)'
;MEGLSVELNDLPDEILLIILQKLENIKVLYSFIDVNKRFNKLVHDSIFTNRLTMTRCCSDGSFDRLDNQVLDRFYLKILPEIHHKIKWLDVESSSMEDILLCTSYLSLCGLSLHNIEKNTALRIFTGKR
;
A
#
# COMPACT_ATOMS: atom_id res chain seq x y z
N MET A 1 1.85 -32.48 -25.60
CA MET A 1 2.15 -32.29 -24.17
C MET A 1 1.28 -31.15 -23.70
N GLU A 2 0.17 -31.46 -23.04
CA GLU A 2 -0.60 -30.44 -22.33
C GLU A 2 0.26 -29.98 -21.16
N GLY A 3 0.70 -28.72 -21.19
CA GLY A 3 1.37 -28.14 -20.05
C GLY A 3 0.39 -28.13 -18.88
N LEU A 4 0.76 -28.76 -17.76
CA LEU A 4 0.02 -28.62 -16.51
C LEU A 4 -0.05 -27.13 -16.17
N SER A 5 -1.21 -26.53 -16.37
CA SER A 5 -1.50 -25.17 -15.92
C SER A 5 -1.62 -25.22 -14.41
N VAL A 6 -0.55 -24.86 -13.71
CA VAL A 6 -0.60 -24.67 -12.26
C VAL A 6 -1.44 -23.43 -11.98
N GLU A 7 -2.58 -23.59 -11.32
CA GLU A 7 -3.38 -22.44 -10.92
C GLU A 7 -2.75 -21.78 -9.68
N LEU A 8 -2.96 -20.47 -9.54
CA LEU A 8 -2.45 -19.72 -8.39
C LEU A 8 -2.95 -20.32 -7.06
N ASN A 9 -4.17 -20.88 -7.04
CA ASN A 9 -4.75 -21.51 -5.86
C ASN A 9 -4.08 -22.84 -5.49
N ASP A 10 -3.32 -23.47 -6.38
CA ASP A 10 -2.63 -24.73 -6.11
C ASP A 10 -1.29 -24.51 -5.39
N LEU A 11 -0.78 -23.27 -5.41
CA LEU A 11 0.49 -22.93 -4.77
C LEU A 11 0.33 -22.89 -3.24
N PRO A 12 1.35 -23.31 -2.46
CA PRO A 12 1.39 -23.13 -1.00
C PRO A 12 1.35 -21.65 -0.58
N ASP A 13 0.88 -21.38 0.65
CA ASP A 13 0.76 -20.02 1.20
C ASP A 13 2.11 -19.28 1.20
N GLU A 14 3.21 -19.98 1.49
CA GLU A 14 4.55 -19.42 1.52
C GLU A 14 5.00 -18.91 0.14
N ILE A 15 4.69 -19.68 -0.90
CA ILE A 15 5.00 -19.31 -2.29
C ILE A 15 4.14 -18.11 -2.71
N LEU A 16 2.85 -18.11 -2.34
CA LEU A 16 1.96 -16.99 -2.59
C LEU A 16 2.46 -15.72 -1.91
N LEU A 17 2.87 -15.78 -0.64
CA LEU A 17 3.43 -14.63 0.07
C LEU A 17 4.68 -14.08 -0.63
N ILE A 18 5.59 -14.96 -1.08
CA ILE A 18 6.78 -14.54 -1.83
C ILE A 18 6.40 -13.81 -3.12
N ILE A 19 5.42 -14.34 -3.87
CA ILE A 19 4.93 -13.70 -5.11
C ILE A 19 4.31 -12.35 -4.79
N LEU A 20 3.38 -12.29 -3.83
CA LEU A 20 2.66 -11.07 -3.48
C LEU A 20 3.61 -9.97 -2.97
N GLN A 21 4.67 -10.32 -2.22
CA GLN A 21 5.69 -9.38 -1.77
C GLN A 21 6.51 -8.75 -2.90
N LYS A 22 6.54 -9.35 -4.09
CA LYS A 22 7.20 -8.78 -5.27
C LYS A 22 6.32 -7.78 -6.02
N LEU A 23 5.03 -7.72 -5.69
CA LEU A 23 4.06 -6.83 -6.32
C LEU A 23 3.88 -5.55 -5.48
N GLU A 24 3.38 -4.50 -6.13
CA GLU A 24 2.97 -3.29 -5.42
C GLU A 24 1.85 -3.61 -4.42
N ASN A 25 2.12 -3.39 -3.14
CA ASN A 25 1.24 -3.82 -2.06
C ASN A 25 -0.19 -3.27 -2.20
N ILE A 26 -0.32 -2.03 -2.65
CA ILE A 26 -1.60 -1.38 -2.86
C ILE A 26 -2.44 -2.05 -3.96
N LYS A 27 -1.81 -2.49 -5.05
CA LYS A 27 -2.50 -3.20 -6.14
C LYS A 27 -2.98 -4.56 -5.67
N VAL A 28 -2.16 -5.26 -4.87
CA VAL A 28 -2.53 -6.54 -4.26
C VAL A 28 -3.69 -6.37 -3.31
N LEU A 29 -3.64 -5.41 -2.38
CA LEU A 29 -4.75 -5.14 -1.44
C LEU A 29 -6.03 -4.79 -2.20
N TYR A 30 -5.94 -3.90 -3.19
CA TYR A 30 -7.07 -3.53 -4.03
C TYR A 30 -7.67 -4.74 -4.76
N SER A 31 -6.82 -5.65 -5.26
CA SER A 31 -7.26 -6.77 -6.10
C SER A 31 -7.74 -7.96 -5.30
N PHE A 32 -7.21 -8.22 -4.10
CA PHE A 32 -7.43 -9.48 -3.38
C PHE A 32 -8.28 -9.33 -2.12
N ILE A 33 -8.45 -8.13 -1.58
CA ILE A 33 -9.37 -7.93 -0.46
C ILE A 33 -10.79 -8.34 -0.89
N ASP A 34 -11.46 -9.10 -0.04
CA ASP A 34 -12.81 -9.65 -0.26
C ASP A 34 -12.99 -10.60 -1.46
N VAL A 35 -11.92 -10.98 -2.17
CA VAL A 35 -12.05 -11.89 -3.33
C VAL A 35 -12.26 -13.33 -2.89
N ASN A 36 -11.39 -13.84 -2.02
CA ASN A 36 -11.60 -15.15 -1.39
C ASN A 36 -11.00 -15.19 0.02
N LYS A 37 -11.47 -16.12 0.85
CA LYS A 37 -11.05 -16.22 2.27
C LYS A 37 -9.55 -16.42 2.45
N ARG A 38 -8.91 -17.17 1.54
CA ARG A 38 -7.49 -17.52 1.62
C ARG A 38 -6.61 -16.30 1.34
N PHE A 39 -6.80 -15.64 0.20
CA PHE A 39 -6.11 -14.41 -0.14
C PHE A 39 -6.42 -13.30 0.86
N ASN A 40 -7.65 -13.22 1.37
CA ASN A 40 -7.99 -12.24 2.40
C ASN A 40 -7.11 -12.44 3.65
N LYS A 41 -6.91 -13.68 4.09
CA LYS A 41 -5.99 -14.00 5.20
C LYS A 41 -4.55 -13.57 4.88
N LEU A 42 -4.07 -13.82 3.66
CA LEU A 42 -2.70 -13.49 3.25
C LEU A 42 -2.46 -11.98 3.19
N VAL A 43 -3.37 -11.21 2.58
CA VAL A 43 -3.20 -9.75 2.44
C VAL A 43 -3.43 -9.01 3.75
N HIS A 44 -4.06 -9.64 4.75
CA HIS A 44 -4.18 -9.11 6.12
C HIS A 44 -2.99 -9.47 7.01
N ASP A 45 -2.07 -10.32 6.55
CA ASP A 45 -0.91 -10.69 7.34
C ASP A 45 -0.01 -9.48 7.61
N SER A 46 0.56 -9.40 8.81
CA SER A 46 1.47 -8.32 9.21
C SER A 46 2.72 -8.25 8.34
N ILE A 47 3.17 -9.38 7.79
CA ILE A 47 4.29 -9.45 6.86
C ILE A 47 4.00 -8.58 5.62
N PHE A 48 2.74 -8.54 5.19
CA PHE A 48 2.30 -7.81 4.02
C PHE A 48 1.88 -6.36 4.33
N THR A 49 1.22 -6.15 5.47
CA THR A 49 0.55 -4.88 5.82
C THR A 49 1.41 -3.92 6.65
N ASN A 50 2.57 -4.36 7.16
CA ASN A 50 3.40 -3.50 8.01
C ASN A 50 3.96 -2.26 7.29
N ARG A 51 4.16 -2.34 5.99
CA ARG A 51 4.66 -1.24 5.15
C ARG A 51 3.74 -1.10 3.97
N LEU A 52 3.13 0.08 3.86
CA LEU A 52 2.19 0.41 2.80
C LEU A 52 2.80 1.47 1.89
N THR A 53 2.69 1.26 0.57
CA THR A 53 3.20 2.19 -0.43
C THR A 53 2.03 2.74 -1.22
N MET A 54 1.64 3.97 -0.89
CA MET A 54 0.50 4.70 -1.47
C MET A 54 0.94 5.57 -2.64
N THR A 55 1.80 5.02 -3.50
CA THR A 55 2.34 5.69 -4.68
C THR A 55 2.40 4.71 -5.83
N ARG A 56 2.20 5.19 -7.05
CA ARG A 56 2.42 4.41 -8.27
C ARG A 56 3.86 4.59 -8.71
N CYS A 57 4.60 3.50 -8.88
CA CYS A 57 5.91 3.57 -9.52
C CYS A 57 5.73 3.69 -11.03
N CYS A 58 6.31 4.73 -11.62
CA CYS A 58 6.28 4.97 -13.05
C CYS A 58 7.52 4.37 -13.73
N SER A 59 7.42 4.12 -15.04
CA SER A 59 8.50 3.48 -15.81
C SER A 59 9.79 4.32 -15.87
N ASP A 60 9.69 5.61 -15.61
CA ASP A 60 10.81 6.54 -15.50
C ASP A 60 11.42 6.60 -14.08
N GLY A 61 10.92 5.78 -13.15
CA GLY A 61 11.36 5.75 -11.76
C GLY A 61 10.74 6.84 -10.88
N SER A 62 9.83 7.66 -11.42
CA SER A 62 9.07 8.63 -10.63
C SER A 62 7.94 7.94 -9.84
N PHE A 63 7.44 8.63 -8.81
CA PHE A 63 6.34 8.16 -7.97
C PHE A 63 5.10 9.02 -8.19
N ASP A 64 4.08 8.50 -8.86
CA ASP A 64 2.84 9.24 -9.09
C ASP A 64 1.79 8.96 -8.01
N ARG A 65 0.83 9.88 -7.93
CA ARG A 65 -0.39 9.69 -7.14
C ARG A 65 -1.19 8.50 -7.70
N LEU A 66 -1.86 7.78 -6.80
CA LEU A 66 -2.78 6.71 -7.15
C LEU A 66 -4.09 7.27 -7.74
N ASP A 67 -4.73 6.48 -8.61
CA ASP A 67 -6.05 6.84 -9.15
C ASP A 67 -7.07 7.01 -8.03
N ASN A 68 -7.94 8.03 -8.14
CA ASN A 68 -8.92 8.34 -7.10
C ASN A 68 -9.83 7.15 -6.76
N GLN A 69 -10.21 6.33 -7.74
CA GLN A 69 -11.01 5.13 -7.50
C GLN A 69 -10.28 4.11 -6.60
N VAL A 70 -8.96 3.99 -6.74
CA VAL A 70 -8.13 3.12 -5.89
C VAL A 70 -8.09 3.69 -4.48
N LEU A 71 -7.86 5.00 -4.36
CA LEU A 71 -7.84 5.70 -3.07
C LEU A 71 -9.18 5.61 -2.34
N ASP A 72 -10.30 5.86 -3.00
CA ASP A 72 -11.64 5.80 -2.40
C ASP A 72 -11.94 4.41 -1.83
N ARG A 73 -11.66 3.36 -2.62
CA ARG A 73 -11.82 1.98 -2.12
C ARG A 73 -10.88 1.73 -0.95
N PHE A 74 -9.66 2.26 -1.01
CA PHE A 74 -8.69 2.09 0.04
C PHE A 74 -9.15 2.72 1.36
N TYR A 75 -9.59 3.98 1.33
CA TYR A 75 -10.06 4.70 2.51
C TYR A 75 -11.32 4.09 3.11
N LEU A 76 -12.27 3.68 2.27
CA LEU A 76 -13.58 3.21 2.73
C LEU A 76 -13.59 1.73 3.15
N LYS A 77 -12.71 0.90 2.59
CA LYS A 77 -12.76 -0.56 2.80
C LYS A 77 -11.48 -1.13 3.38
N ILE A 78 -10.34 -0.86 2.75
CA ILE A 78 -9.09 -1.55 3.10
C ILE A 78 -8.48 -0.98 4.38
N LEU A 79 -8.33 0.34 4.42
CA LEU A 79 -7.64 1.04 5.50
C LEU A 79 -8.29 0.78 6.88
N PRO A 80 -9.62 0.79 7.05
CA PRO A 80 -10.26 0.43 8.32
C PRO A 80 -9.91 -0.96 8.83
N GLU A 81 -9.58 -1.92 7.96
CA GLU A 81 -9.24 -3.29 8.36
C GLU A 81 -7.77 -3.46 8.74
N ILE A 82 -6.87 -2.65 8.16
CA ILE A 82 -5.42 -2.85 8.28
C ILE A 82 -4.66 -1.72 8.99
N HIS A 83 -5.28 -0.56 9.25
CA HIS A 83 -4.57 0.62 9.76
C HIS A 83 -3.76 0.38 11.04
N HIS A 84 -4.25 -0.47 11.94
CA HIS A 84 -3.59 -0.81 13.20
C HIS A 84 -2.30 -1.64 13.01
N LYS A 85 -2.11 -2.27 11.84
CA LYS A 85 -0.94 -3.09 11.49
C LYS A 85 0.13 -2.30 10.73
N ILE A 86 -0.23 -1.16 10.15
CA ILE A 86 0.67 -0.31 9.38
C ILE A 86 1.68 0.34 10.33
N LYS A 87 2.96 0.04 10.10
CA LYS A 87 4.11 0.61 10.82
C LYS A 87 4.86 1.65 9.98
N TRP A 88 4.85 1.46 8.66
CA TRP A 88 5.53 2.33 7.73
C TRP A 88 4.60 2.72 6.59
N LEU A 89 4.60 3.99 6.22
CA LEU A 89 3.77 4.52 5.15
C LEU A 89 4.65 5.31 4.18
N ASP A 90 4.68 4.90 2.91
CA ASP A 90 5.30 5.65 1.83
C ASP A 90 4.18 6.36 1.04
N VAL A 91 4.16 7.68 1.03
CA VAL A 91 3.09 8.48 0.38
C VAL A 91 3.67 9.56 -0.52
N GLU A 92 2.91 9.91 -1.54
CA GLU A 92 3.16 11.11 -2.32
C GLU A 92 2.69 12.35 -1.53
N SER A 93 3.46 13.43 -1.60
CA SER A 93 3.28 14.62 -0.76
C SER A 93 1.89 15.26 -0.87
N SER A 94 1.28 15.31 -2.06
CA SER A 94 -0.05 15.89 -2.28
C SER A 94 -1.18 15.05 -1.68
N SER A 95 -0.94 13.77 -1.41
CA SER A 95 -1.91 12.84 -0.82
C SER A 95 -1.68 12.62 0.68
N MET A 96 -0.63 13.22 1.25
CA MET A 96 -0.22 13.01 2.64
C MET A 96 -1.33 13.39 3.63
N GLU A 97 -1.91 14.58 3.48
CA GLU A 97 -2.95 15.07 4.41
C GLU A 97 -4.17 14.16 4.38
N ASP A 98 -4.65 13.81 3.19
CA ASP A 98 -5.80 12.91 3.04
C ASP A 98 -5.56 11.59 3.77
N ILE A 99 -4.41 10.95 3.55
CA ILE A 99 -4.12 9.62 4.09
C ILE A 99 -3.92 9.67 5.61
N LEU A 100 -3.15 10.64 6.10
CA LEU A 100 -2.85 10.76 7.52
C LEU A 100 -4.06 11.18 8.36
N LEU A 101 -5.00 11.93 7.77
CA LEU A 101 -6.23 12.35 8.45
C LEU A 101 -7.35 11.30 8.36
N CYS A 102 -7.26 10.34 7.44
CA CYS A 102 -8.29 9.32 7.24
C CYS A 102 -8.45 8.35 8.44
N THR A 103 -7.39 8.09 9.22
CA THR A 103 -7.46 7.14 10.35
C THR A 103 -6.38 7.37 11.40
N SER A 104 -6.56 6.73 12.57
CA SER A 104 -5.55 6.68 13.63
C SER A 104 -4.59 5.53 13.42
N TYR A 105 -3.35 5.82 13.02
CA TYR A 105 -2.30 4.83 12.86
C TYR A 105 -1.52 4.59 14.16
N LEU A 106 -2.07 3.78 15.06
CA LEU A 106 -1.48 3.56 16.39
C LEU A 106 -0.09 2.91 16.37
N SER A 107 0.25 2.18 15.30
CA SER A 107 1.53 1.47 15.16
C SER A 107 2.52 2.17 14.23
N LEU A 108 2.17 3.35 13.68
CA LEU A 108 3.01 4.05 12.71
C LEU A 108 4.27 4.59 13.39
N CYS A 109 5.42 4.10 12.93
CA CYS A 109 6.73 4.52 13.39
C CYS A 109 7.59 5.13 12.28
N GLY A 110 7.12 5.10 11.02
CA GLY A 110 7.85 5.66 9.90
C GLY A 110 6.94 6.18 8.78
N LEU A 111 7.38 7.26 8.16
CA LEU A 111 6.71 7.95 7.07
C LEU A 111 7.77 8.34 6.04
N SER A 112 7.62 7.88 4.79
CA SER A 112 8.37 8.42 3.65
C SER A 112 7.45 9.32 2.83
N LEU A 113 7.96 10.48 2.46
CA LEU A 113 7.28 11.42 1.58
C LEU A 113 8.01 11.48 0.25
N HIS A 114 7.29 11.22 -0.83
CA HIS A 114 7.78 11.30 -2.20
C HIS A 114 7.28 12.57 -2.88
N ASN A 115 8.03 13.02 -3.90
CA ASN A 115 7.72 14.20 -4.71
C ASN A 115 7.47 15.49 -3.91
N ILE A 116 8.15 15.66 -2.78
CA ILE A 116 8.02 16.91 -2.02
C ILE A 116 8.57 18.05 -2.87
N GLU A 117 7.70 19.00 -3.23
CA GLU A 117 8.14 20.24 -3.85
C GLU A 117 9.17 20.94 -2.95
N LYS A 118 10.25 21.47 -3.55
CA LYS A 118 11.33 22.10 -2.80
C LYS A 118 10.85 23.17 -1.82
N ASN A 119 9.84 23.96 -2.21
CA ASN A 119 9.26 24.99 -1.37
C ASN A 119 8.49 24.39 -0.17
N THR A 120 7.75 23.31 -0.40
CA THR A 120 7.07 22.54 0.66
C THR A 120 8.08 21.91 1.62
N ALA A 121 9.15 21.30 1.10
CA ALA A 121 10.23 20.77 1.92
C ALA A 121 10.87 21.86 2.80
N LEU A 122 11.18 23.02 2.22
CA LEU A 122 11.71 24.16 2.95
C LEU A 122 10.75 24.62 4.06
N ARG A 123 9.44 24.70 3.81
CA ARG A 123 8.45 25.06 4.83
C ARG A 123 8.41 24.04 5.97
N ILE A 124 8.41 22.74 5.65
CA ILE A 124 8.43 21.65 6.63
C ILE A 124 9.70 21.73 7.51
N PHE A 125 10.89 21.84 6.90
CA PHE A 125 12.16 21.84 7.65
C PHE A 125 12.43 23.15 8.41
N THR A 126 11.90 24.28 7.95
CA THR A 126 12.12 25.58 8.62
C THR A 126 11.03 25.94 9.63
N GLY A 127 9.95 25.14 9.73
CA GLY A 127 8.82 25.40 10.61
C GLY A 127 8.02 26.67 10.25
N LYS A 128 8.26 27.25 9.06
CA LYS A 128 7.57 28.45 8.59
C LYS A 128 6.29 28.05 7.86
N ARG A 129 5.15 28.32 8.49
CA ARG A 129 3.82 28.19 7.88
C ARG A 129 3.60 29.26 6.83
#